data_AF-A0A6S7GUC8-F1
#
_entry.id   AF-A0A6S7GUC8-F1
#
_cell.length_a   1.000
_cell.length_b   1.000
_cell.length_c   1.000
_cell.angle_alpha   90.00
_cell.angle_beta   90.00
_cell.angle_gamma   90.00
#
_symmetry.space_group_name_H-M   'P 1'
#
loop_
_entity.id
_entity.type
_entity.pdbx_description
1 polymer ?
#
loop_
_entity_poly.entity_id
_entity_poly.type
_entity_poly.pdbx_seq_one_letter_code
_entity_poly.pdbx_strand_id
1 'polypeptide(L)'
;MAGAGSEFHVWLCSRLKSLNLDEEVLGEYISGILDGDDSTPEEKEEALKETLEGMMESPDDNVSSDIFMKWKECEEKKAKLKQESVLCFLLENQKQDILAAVVEKQMKTTNNVNKKPSHKLDENVKKNLIAQYGQEYDEDFYSSSDEEAPSQTTKSQPVEKDKGVFQNTNTKSVLDKEKEKRDKQRQENEDKKVKDKEDREKQKTKAEQRKDKEKKRTQKGERRR
;
A
#
# COMPACT_ATOMS: atom_id res chain seq x y z
N MET A 1 30.58 3.39 1.46
CA MET A 1 30.96 2.89 0.12
C MET A 1 29.83 3.22 -0.83
N ALA A 2 29.87 4.41 -1.43
CA ALA A 2 28.85 4.90 -2.34
C ALA A 2 29.56 5.16 -3.67
N GLY A 3 29.45 4.21 -4.60
CA GLY A 3 30.20 4.23 -5.85
C GLY A 3 29.52 3.42 -6.95
N ALA A 4 28.19 3.31 -6.91
CA ALA A 4 27.44 3.04 -8.12
C ALA A 4 27.19 4.40 -8.78
N GLY A 5 28.24 4.97 -9.37
CA GLY A 5 28.10 6.12 -10.26
C GLY A 5 27.04 5.81 -11.32
N SER A 6 26.34 6.84 -11.79
CA SER A 6 25.38 6.71 -12.90
C SER A 6 25.99 5.92 -14.05
N GLU A 7 25.17 5.24 -14.87
CA GLU A 7 25.64 4.51 -16.08
C GLU A 7 26.59 5.38 -16.92
N PHE A 8 26.29 6.68 -16.99
CA PHE A 8 27.14 7.72 -17.56
C PHE A 8 28.51 7.85 -16.87
N HIS A 9 28.57 7.95 -15.54
CA HIS A 9 29.82 8.07 -14.78
C HIS A 9 30.75 6.87 -15.00
N VAL A 10 30.21 5.64 -15.03
CA VAL A 10 31.01 4.43 -15.28
C VAL A 10 31.61 4.45 -16.70
N TRP A 11 30.82 4.90 -17.67
CA TRP A 11 31.29 5.08 -19.04
C TRP A 11 32.35 6.18 -19.13
N LEU A 12 32.13 7.31 -18.45
CA LEU A 12 33.05 8.45 -18.42
C LEU A 12 34.40 8.05 -17.83
N CYS A 13 34.44 7.34 -16.70
CA CYS A 13 35.68 6.84 -16.13
C CYS A 13 36.42 5.92 -17.11
N SER A 14 35.71 5.04 -17.82
CA SER A 14 36.32 4.15 -18.82
C SER A 14 36.87 4.90 -20.04
N ARG A 15 36.19 5.99 -20.46
CA ARG A 15 36.64 6.87 -21.54
C ARG A 15 37.87 7.67 -21.14
N LEU A 16 37.90 8.22 -19.92
CA LEU A 16 39.04 8.97 -19.37
C LEU A 16 40.28 8.07 -19.17
N LYS A 17 40.12 6.84 -18.67
CA LYS A 17 41.20 5.83 -18.63
C LYS A 17 41.86 5.61 -19.99
N SER A 18 41.04 5.53 -21.04
CA SER A 18 41.52 5.27 -22.41
C SER A 18 42.35 6.44 -22.95
N LEU A 19 42.15 7.65 -22.41
CA LEU A 19 42.88 8.87 -22.74
C LEU A 19 44.06 9.13 -21.79
N ASN A 20 44.36 8.20 -20.87
CA ASN A 20 45.36 8.35 -19.79
C ASN A 20 45.12 9.57 -18.88
N LEU A 21 43.85 9.94 -18.66
CA LEU A 21 43.46 11.01 -17.76
C LEU A 21 43.01 10.45 -16.41
N ASP A 22 43.14 11.26 -15.35
CA ASP A 22 42.71 10.90 -13.99
C ASP A 22 41.18 10.82 -13.92
N GLU A 23 40.66 9.59 -13.95
CA GLU A 23 39.23 9.29 -13.96
C GLU A 23 38.49 9.66 -12.68
N GLU A 24 39.17 9.68 -11.53
CA GLU A 24 38.52 9.87 -10.23
C GLU A 24 38.22 11.35 -10.04
N VAL A 25 39.23 12.20 -10.30
CA VAL A 25 39.09 13.65 -10.17
C VAL A 25 38.30 14.25 -11.32
N LEU A 26 38.64 13.90 -12.57
CA LEU A 26 37.96 14.47 -13.74
C LEU A 26 36.56 13.87 -13.94
N GLY A 27 36.36 12.60 -13.57
CA GLY A 27 35.04 11.97 -13.65
C GLY A 27 34.02 12.63 -12.72
N GLU A 28 34.40 12.90 -11.48
CA GLU A 28 33.55 13.61 -10.52
C GLU A 28 33.33 15.08 -10.93
N TYR A 29 34.39 15.77 -11.38
CA TYR A 29 34.30 17.16 -11.79
C TYR A 29 33.42 17.36 -13.04
N ILE A 30 33.64 16.58 -14.09
CA ILE A 30 32.84 16.61 -15.32
C ILE A 30 31.39 16.21 -15.03
N SER A 31 31.17 15.18 -14.21
CA SER A 31 29.81 14.80 -13.81
C SER A 31 29.14 15.93 -13.03
N GLY A 32 29.87 16.65 -12.17
CA GLY A 32 29.37 17.81 -11.43
C GLY A 32 29.01 18.99 -12.34
N ILE A 33 29.83 19.29 -13.35
CA ILE A 33 29.54 20.33 -14.36
C ILE A 33 28.25 19.97 -15.13
N LEU A 34 28.14 18.72 -15.56
CA LEU A 34 27.03 18.27 -16.40
C LEU A 34 25.72 18.11 -15.61
N ASP A 35 25.78 17.64 -14.35
CA ASP A 35 24.62 17.50 -13.46
C ASP A 35 24.17 18.82 -12.82
N GLY A 36 24.96 19.90 -12.90
CA GLY A 36 24.57 21.23 -12.43
C GLY A 36 23.38 21.80 -13.21
N ASP A 37 22.27 22.11 -12.55
CA ASP A 37 21.01 22.55 -13.18
C ASP A 37 21.00 24.06 -13.54
N ASP A 38 22.04 24.80 -13.14
CA ASP A 38 22.13 26.26 -13.28
C ASP A 38 22.78 26.73 -14.60
N SER A 39 23.26 25.81 -15.45
CA SER A 39 23.97 26.13 -16.70
C SER A 39 23.21 25.64 -17.93
N THR A 40 23.19 26.48 -18.97
CA THR A 40 22.65 26.10 -20.28
C THR A 40 23.47 24.95 -20.90
N PRO A 41 22.87 24.12 -21.77
CA PRO A 41 23.60 23.03 -22.42
C PRO A 41 24.84 23.51 -23.19
N GLU A 42 24.81 24.72 -23.75
CA GLU A 42 25.93 25.35 -24.45
C GLU A 42 27.06 25.72 -23.49
N GLU A 43 26.75 26.31 -22.33
CA GLU A 43 27.75 26.61 -21.28
C GLU A 43 28.37 25.33 -20.70
N LYS A 44 27.60 24.25 -20.58
CA LYS A 44 28.11 22.94 -20.13
C LYS A 44 29.09 22.33 -21.12
N GLU A 45 28.80 22.44 -22.42
CA GLU A 45 29.69 21.97 -23.48
C GLU A 45 30.98 22.81 -23.53
N GLU A 46 30.87 24.14 -23.40
CA GLU A 46 32.01 25.05 -23.37
C GLU A 46 32.89 24.81 -22.13
N ALA A 47 32.31 24.69 -20.94
CA ALA A 47 33.05 24.39 -19.72
C ALA A 47 33.73 23.01 -19.76
N LEU A 48 33.06 22.00 -20.34
CA LEU A 48 33.65 20.68 -20.58
C LEU A 48 34.85 20.78 -21.54
N LYS A 49 34.69 21.55 -22.62
CA LYS A 49 35.76 21.76 -23.61
C LYS A 49 36.95 22.49 -22.98
N GLU A 50 36.73 23.57 -22.25
CA GLU A 50 37.78 24.32 -21.55
C GLU A 50 38.53 23.45 -20.54
N THR A 51 37.80 22.62 -19.78
CA THR A 51 38.39 21.68 -18.81
C THR A 51 39.30 20.67 -19.50
N LEU A 52 38.83 20.07 -20.61
CA LEU A 52 39.59 19.07 -21.35
C LEU A 52 40.76 19.68 -22.11
N GLU A 53 40.62 20.88 -22.65
CA GLU A 53 41.70 21.65 -23.30
C GLU A 53 42.77 22.10 -22.30
N GLY A 54 42.38 22.43 -21.06
CA GLY A 54 43.33 22.72 -19.98
C GLY A 54 44.13 21.51 -19.51
N MET A 55 43.58 20.30 -19.65
CA MET A 55 44.21 19.05 -19.22
C MET A 55 44.95 18.30 -20.36
N MET A 56 44.56 18.53 -21.61
CA MET A 56 45.13 17.86 -22.79
C MET A 56 45.86 18.89 -23.67
N GLU A 57 47.15 18.66 -23.93
CA GLU A 57 47.97 19.51 -24.80
C GLU A 57 47.55 19.46 -26.28
N SER A 58 46.74 18.46 -26.66
CA SER A 58 46.06 18.35 -27.95
C SER A 58 44.62 17.87 -27.77
N PRO A 59 43.64 18.78 -27.60
CA PRO A 59 42.25 18.39 -27.49
C PRO A 59 41.71 17.90 -28.85
N ASP A 60 41.40 16.60 -28.93
CA ASP A 60 40.51 16.13 -29.98
C ASP A 60 39.12 16.70 -29.68
N ASP A 61 38.68 17.72 -30.42
CA ASP A 61 37.35 18.34 -30.30
C ASP A 61 36.21 17.29 -30.28
N ASN A 62 36.45 16.13 -30.92
CA ASN A 62 35.53 15.00 -30.96
C ASN A 62 35.25 14.38 -29.58
N VAL A 63 36.21 14.41 -28.65
CA VAL A 63 36.06 13.80 -27.32
C VAL A 63 35.06 14.57 -26.48
N SER A 64 35.10 15.91 -26.52
CA SER A 64 34.15 16.78 -25.81
C SER A 64 32.73 16.55 -26.32
N SER A 65 32.54 16.52 -27.64
CA SER A 65 31.24 16.25 -28.26
C SER A 65 30.74 14.83 -27.99
N ASP A 66 31.61 13.82 -28.01
CA ASP A 66 31.26 12.43 -27.66
C ASP A 66 30.74 12.32 -26.23
N ILE A 67 31.43 12.95 -25.27
CA ILE A 67 31.05 12.95 -23.85
C ILE A 67 29.71 13.67 -23.67
N PHE A 68 29.55 14.82 -24.31
CA PHE A 68 28.31 15.60 -24.24
C PHE A 68 27.12 14.83 -24.84
N MET A 69 27.31 14.19 -25.99
CA MET A 69 26.29 13.32 -26.59
C MET A 69 25.89 12.16 -25.67
N LYS A 70 26.88 11.48 -25.07
CA LYS A 70 26.62 10.35 -24.17
C LYS A 70 25.90 10.79 -22.90
N TRP A 71 26.24 11.97 -22.38
CA TRP A 71 25.52 12.56 -21.27
C TRP A 71 24.06 12.83 -21.63
N LYS A 72 23.80 13.48 -22.78
CA LYS A 72 22.44 13.77 -23.27
C LYS A 72 21.61 12.50 -23.47
N GLU A 73 22.18 11.46 -24.07
CA GLU A 73 21.51 10.14 -24.20
C GLU A 73 21.14 9.55 -22.84
N CYS A 74 22.03 9.67 -21.85
CA CYS A 74 21.77 9.19 -20.49
C CYS A 74 20.70 10.03 -19.77
N GLU A 75 20.70 11.35 -19.99
CA GLU A 75 19.71 12.26 -19.44
C GLU A 75 18.32 11.95 -20.02
N GLU A 76 18.20 11.78 -21.33
CA GLU A 76 16.95 11.42 -22.01
C GLU A 76 16.43 10.05 -21.54
N LYS A 77 17.31 9.05 -21.38
CA LYS A 77 16.94 7.75 -20.82
C LYS A 77 16.45 7.89 -19.38
N LYS A 78 17.13 8.69 -18.55
CA LYS A 78 16.74 8.97 -17.16
C LYS A 78 15.39 9.69 -17.10
N ALA A 79 15.13 10.63 -18.01
CA ALA A 79 13.85 11.31 -18.13
C ALA A 79 12.71 10.34 -18.54
N LYS A 80 12.95 9.45 -19.52
CA LYS A 80 11.99 8.42 -19.94
C LYS A 80 11.68 7.44 -18.82
N LEU A 81 12.69 6.94 -18.11
CA LEU A 81 12.49 6.04 -16.96
C LEU A 81 11.71 6.72 -15.83
N LYS A 82 11.99 8.00 -15.54
CA LYS A 82 11.19 8.78 -14.58
C LYS A 82 9.73 8.87 -15.04
N GLN A 83 9.49 9.21 -16.30
CA GLN A 83 8.14 9.31 -16.85
C GLN A 83 7.39 7.98 -16.81
N GLU A 84 8.06 6.88 -17.16
CA GLU A 84 7.50 5.53 -17.13
C GLU A 84 7.21 5.06 -15.70
N SER A 85 8.09 5.40 -14.74
CA SER A 85 7.85 5.12 -13.32
C SER A 85 6.65 5.90 -12.75
N VAL A 86 6.48 7.16 -13.16
CA VAL A 86 5.33 7.99 -12.79
C VAL A 86 4.05 7.46 -13.42
N LEU A 87 4.09 7.05 -14.69
CA LEU A 87 2.95 6.40 -15.35
C LEU A 87 2.58 5.08 -14.69
N CYS A 88 3.56 4.24 -14.33
CA CYS A 88 3.31 3.00 -13.60
C CYS A 88 2.68 3.28 -12.23
N PHE A 89 3.19 4.27 -11.50
CA PHE A 89 2.62 4.68 -10.22
C PHE A 89 1.17 5.19 -10.35
N LEU A 90 0.87 5.99 -11.38
CA LEU A 90 -0.49 6.46 -11.66
C LEU A 90 -1.42 5.29 -12.02
N LEU A 91 -0.95 4.35 -12.84
CA LEU A 91 -1.71 3.16 -13.23
C LEU A 91 -2.00 2.26 -12.02
N GLU A 92 -1.04 2.10 -11.11
CA GLU A 92 -1.19 1.33 -9.88
C GLU A 92 -2.26 1.95 -8.98
N ASN A 93 -2.22 3.27 -8.77
CA ASN A 93 -3.26 3.99 -8.01
C ASN A 93 -4.64 3.86 -8.67
N GLN A 94 -4.72 3.98 -10.00
CA GLN A 94 -5.98 3.82 -10.72
C GLN A 94 -6.55 2.41 -10.55
N LYS A 95 -5.71 1.37 -10.57
CA LYS A 95 -6.14 -0.01 -10.29
C LYS A 95 -6.66 -0.16 -8.85
N GLN A 96 -5.97 0.44 -7.88
CA GLN A 96 -6.42 0.42 -6.48
C GLN A 96 -7.78 1.11 -6.31
N ASP A 97 -8.00 2.26 -6.96
CA ASP A 97 -9.29 2.97 -6.96
C ASP A 97 -10.42 2.14 -7.58
N ILE A 98 -10.15 1.48 -8.72
CA ILE A 98 -11.13 0.59 -9.37
C ILE A 98 -11.48 -0.60 -8.47
N LEU A 99 -10.47 -1.23 -7.84
CA LEU A 99 -10.69 -2.33 -6.91
C LEU A 99 -11.52 -1.89 -5.70
N ALA A 100 -11.22 -0.72 -5.12
CA ALA A 100 -12.01 -0.15 -4.03
C ALA A 100 -13.46 0.11 -4.44
N ALA A 101 -13.69 0.67 -5.63
CA ALA A 101 -15.04 0.92 -6.16
C ALA A 101 -15.82 -0.39 -6.42
N VAL A 102 -15.15 -1.45 -6.89
CA VAL A 102 -15.78 -2.77 -7.06
C VAL A 102 -16.15 -3.37 -5.70
N VAL A 103 -15.24 -3.32 -4.71
CA VAL A 103 -15.52 -3.81 -3.35
C VAL A 103 -16.70 -3.05 -2.74
N GLU A 104 -16.75 -1.71 -2.88
CA GLU A 104 -17.86 -0.90 -2.40
C GLU A 104 -19.19 -1.28 -3.08
N LYS A 105 -19.19 -1.49 -4.40
CA LYS A 105 -20.38 -1.96 -5.15
C LYS A 105 -20.84 -3.35 -4.69
N GLN A 106 -19.90 -4.27 -4.43
CA GLN A 106 -20.23 -5.60 -3.93
C GLN A 106 -20.80 -5.50 -2.50
N MET A 107 -20.21 -4.71 -1.61
CA MET A 107 -20.71 -4.48 -0.25
C MET A 107 -22.12 -3.84 -0.23
N LYS A 108 -22.39 -2.87 -1.11
CA LYS A 108 -23.72 -2.25 -1.28
C LYS A 108 -24.76 -3.27 -1.78
N THR A 109 -24.39 -4.12 -2.72
CA THR A 109 -25.28 -5.17 -3.25
C THR A 109 -25.57 -6.23 -2.20
N THR A 110 -24.59 -6.69 -1.43
CA THR A 110 -24.80 -7.71 -0.37
C THR A 110 -25.62 -7.18 0.81
N ASN A 111 -25.51 -5.89 1.14
CA ASN A 111 -26.35 -5.29 2.19
C ASN A 111 -27.82 -5.10 1.77
N ASN A 112 -28.12 -5.05 0.48
CA ASN A 112 -29.49 -4.87 -0.01
C ASN A 112 -30.25 -6.19 -0.17
N VAL A 113 -29.56 -7.34 -0.19
CA VAL A 113 -30.19 -8.68 -0.25
C VAL A 113 -30.81 -9.10 1.09
N ASN A 114 -30.42 -8.48 2.22
CA ASN A 114 -30.98 -8.77 3.54
C ASN A 114 -32.28 -8.01 3.88
N LYS A 115 -32.90 -7.31 2.92
CA LYS A 115 -34.22 -6.71 3.06
C LYS A 115 -35.22 -7.34 2.09
N LYS A 116 -35.46 -8.65 2.20
CA LYS A 116 -36.67 -9.29 1.62
C LYS A 116 -37.68 -9.57 2.75
N PRO A 117 -38.93 -9.10 2.66
CA PRO A 117 -40.00 -9.54 3.56
C PRO A 117 -40.51 -10.92 3.11
N SER A 118 -39.81 -12.01 3.45
CA SER A 118 -40.19 -13.37 3.02
C SER A 118 -40.60 -14.31 4.16
N HIS A 119 -41.25 -13.81 5.22
CA HIS A 119 -41.69 -14.69 6.31
C HIS A 119 -43.10 -15.26 6.12
N LYS A 120 -43.99 -14.62 5.35
CA LYS A 120 -45.41 -15.03 5.30
C LYS A 120 -45.71 -16.18 4.32
N LEU A 121 -44.98 -16.28 3.20
CA LEU A 121 -45.20 -17.35 2.23
C LEU A 121 -44.67 -18.69 2.75
N ASP A 122 -43.52 -18.68 3.45
CA ASP A 122 -42.91 -19.90 4.00
C ASP A 122 -43.77 -20.55 5.10
N GLU A 123 -44.43 -19.77 5.95
CA GLU A 123 -45.31 -20.33 6.98
C GLU A 123 -46.54 -21.03 6.42
N ASN A 124 -47.16 -20.47 5.39
CA ASN A 124 -48.35 -21.07 4.77
C ASN A 124 -47.98 -22.33 3.97
N VAL A 125 -46.84 -22.34 3.29
CA VAL A 125 -46.31 -23.54 2.61
C VAL A 125 -45.97 -24.62 3.63
N LYS A 126 -45.29 -24.26 4.73
CA LYS A 126 -44.97 -25.18 5.82
C LYS A 126 -46.22 -25.76 6.48
N LYS A 127 -47.24 -24.93 6.74
CA LYS A 127 -48.52 -25.39 7.31
C LYS A 127 -49.27 -26.32 6.37
N ASN A 128 -49.35 -26.01 5.08
CA ASN A 128 -49.99 -26.89 4.10
C ASN A 128 -49.25 -28.23 3.98
N LEU A 129 -47.91 -28.21 4.01
CA LEU A 129 -47.11 -29.44 4.00
C LEU A 129 -47.38 -30.28 5.24
N ILE A 130 -47.41 -29.68 6.44
CA ILE A 130 -47.74 -30.39 7.68
C ILE A 130 -49.17 -30.93 7.63
N ALA A 131 -50.15 -30.20 7.09
CA ALA A 131 -51.52 -30.67 6.96
C ALA A 131 -51.65 -31.83 5.96
N GLN A 132 -50.89 -31.82 4.88
CA GLN A 132 -50.91 -32.86 3.85
C GLN A 132 -50.29 -34.18 4.33
N TYR A 133 -49.35 -34.13 5.28
CA TYR A 133 -48.64 -35.31 5.80
C TYR A 133 -48.96 -35.64 7.27
N GLY A 134 -49.69 -34.78 7.98
CA GLY A 134 -50.00 -34.92 9.41
C GLY A 134 -51.35 -35.55 9.71
N GLN A 135 -52.09 -36.03 8.71
CA GLN A 135 -53.38 -36.73 8.88
C GLN A 135 -53.27 -38.26 8.88
N GLU A 136 -52.05 -38.82 8.87
CA GLU A 136 -51.87 -40.25 9.09
C GLU A 136 -51.29 -40.44 10.51
N TYR A 137 -51.80 -41.45 11.22
CA TYR A 137 -51.54 -41.84 12.61
C TYR A 137 -52.43 -41.21 13.69
N ASP A 138 -53.68 -41.66 13.71
CA ASP A 138 -54.42 -41.90 14.95
C ASP A 138 -55.22 -43.21 14.81
N GLU A 139 -54.58 -44.36 15.06
CA GLU A 139 -55.27 -45.62 15.39
C GLU A 139 -54.32 -46.63 16.06
N ASP A 140 -54.37 -46.66 17.39
CA ASP A 140 -54.09 -47.74 18.35
C ASP A 140 -53.16 -48.93 17.99
N PHE A 141 -52.06 -49.07 18.74
CA PHE A 141 -51.63 -50.39 19.22
C PHE A 141 -51.04 -50.33 20.64
N TYR A 142 -51.64 -51.14 21.52
CA TYR A 142 -51.37 -51.26 22.96
C TYR A 142 -50.03 -51.94 23.28
N SER A 143 -49.46 -51.51 24.42
CA SER A 143 -48.89 -52.33 25.51
C SER A 143 -47.71 -53.29 25.26
N SER A 144 -46.65 -53.07 26.03
CA SER A 144 -46.02 -54.04 26.96
C SER A 144 -44.49 -54.16 26.85
N SER A 145 -43.88 -54.35 28.04
CA SER A 145 -42.50 -54.78 28.33
C SER A 145 -41.38 -53.75 28.13
N ASP A 146 -40.38 -53.59 28.99
CA ASP A 146 -40.01 -54.19 30.28
C ASP A 146 -38.79 -53.37 30.78
N GLU A 147 -38.50 -53.47 32.07
CA GLU A 147 -37.43 -52.78 32.80
C GLU A 147 -36.02 -52.92 32.19
N GLU A 148 -35.17 -51.89 32.35
CA GLU A 148 -33.97 -51.95 33.20
C GLU A 148 -33.14 -50.66 33.08
N ALA A 149 -32.53 -50.29 34.20
CA ALA A 149 -31.94 -48.98 34.45
C ALA A 149 -30.38 -49.06 34.36
N PRO A 150 -29.61 -48.06 34.81
CA PRO A 150 -28.46 -47.53 34.08
C PRO A 150 -27.12 -48.15 34.52
N SER A 151 -26.11 -48.17 33.65
CA SER A 151 -24.72 -48.41 34.08
C SER A 151 -23.70 -47.52 33.39
N GLN A 152 -22.82 -47.02 34.25
CA GLN A 152 -21.80 -46.00 34.07
C GLN A 152 -20.52 -46.54 33.40
N THR A 153 -19.77 -45.59 32.85
CA THR A 153 -18.29 -45.56 32.72
C THR A 153 -17.62 -46.49 31.71
N THR A 154 -16.88 -45.91 30.75
CA THR A 154 -15.40 -45.91 30.79
C THR A 154 -14.78 -45.14 29.60
N LYS A 155 -13.98 -44.13 29.95
CA LYS A 155 -12.68 -43.74 29.38
C LYS A 155 -12.51 -43.75 27.84
N SER A 156 -12.61 -42.55 27.29
CA SER A 156 -11.63 -41.89 26.42
C SER A 156 -10.55 -42.78 25.76
N GLN A 157 -10.76 -43.11 24.50
CA GLN A 157 -9.67 -43.35 23.55
C GLN A 157 -9.74 -42.26 22.45
N PRO A 158 -8.61 -41.62 22.06
CA PRO A 158 -8.59 -40.69 20.95
C PRO A 158 -8.60 -41.50 19.66
N VAL A 159 -9.80 -41.77 19.13
CA VAL A 159 -9.92 -42.22 17.75
C VAL A 159 -9.56 -41.01 16.90
N GLU A 160 -8.38 -41.07 16.27
CA GLU A 160 -7.96 -40.18 15.20
C GLU A 160 -9.07 -40.17 14.15
N LYS A 161 -9.91 -39.11 14.19
CA LYS A 161 -10.92 -38.86 13.17
C LYS A 161 -10.21 -38.39 11.91
N ASP A 162 -9.79 -39.39 11.15
CA ASP A 162 -10.04 -39.55 9.73
C ASP A 162 -10.14 -38.24 8.93
N LYS A 163 -9.10 -38.01 8.11
CA LYS A 163 -8.95 -36.92 7.15
C LYS A 163 -9.92 -37.10 5.95
N GLY A 164 -11.21 -37.26 6.24
CA GLY A 164 -12.27 -37.47 5.24
C GLY A 164 -13.58 -36.71 5.53
N VAL A 165 -13.72 -36.11 6.71
CA VAL A 165 -14.90 -35.28 7.02
C VAL A 165 -14.58 -33.84 6.65
N PHE A 166 -15.17 -33.37 5.55
CA PHE A 166 -15.15 -31.94 5.22
C PHE A 166 -15.62 -31.14 6.44
N GLN A 167 -14.71 -30.36 7.03
CA GLN A 167 -15.02 -29.52 8.17
C GLN A 167 -16.13 -28.55 7.77
N ASN A 168 -17.12 -28.36 8.63
CA ASN A 168 -18.21 -27.43 8.39
C ASN A 168 -17.66 -25.99 8.35
N THR A 169 -17.36 -25.52 7.14
CA THR A 169 -16.87 -24.18 6.84
C THR A 169 -17.91 -23.10 7.11
N ASN A 170 -19.20 -23.44 7.17
CA ASN A 170 -20.26 -22.49 7.49
C ASN A 170 -20.17 -22.05 8.96
N THR A 171 -20.00 -22.99 9.89
CA THR A 171 -19.86 -22.66 11.33
C THR A 171 -18.62 -21.81 11.58
N LYS A 172 -17.48 -22.17 10.98
CA LYS A 172 -16.25 -21.39 11.08
C LYS A 172 -16.40 -20.00 10.44
N SER A 173 -17.01 -19.91 9.25
CA SER A 173 -17.22 -18.62 8.57
C SER A 173 -18.14 -17.68 9.35
N VAL A 174 -19.16 -18.20 10.04
CA VAL A 174 -20.06 -17.38 10.87
C VAL A 174 -19.30 -16.82 12.08
N LEU A 175 -18.52 -17.65 12.77
CA LEU A 175 -17.71 -17.22 13.91
C LEU A 175 -16.63 -16.21 13.51
N ASP A 176 -15.94 -16.45 12.39
CA ASP A 176 -14.92 -15.54 11.87
C ASP A 176 -15.54 -14.18 11.48
N LYS A 177 -16.70 -14.17 10.82
CA LYS A 177 -17.43 -12.93 10.48
C LYS A 177 -17.91 -12.16 11.72
N GLU A 178 -18.35 -12.86 12.76
CA GLU A 178 -18.75 -12.22 14.01
C GLU A 178 -17.55 -11.60 14.74
N LYS A 179 -16.43 -12.34 14.78
CA LYS A 179 -15.17 -11.86 15.36
C LYS A 179 -14.64 -10.65 14.60
N GLU A 180 -14.61 -10.68 13.28
CA GLU A 180 -14.18 -9.56 12.44
C GLU A 180 -15.05 -8.32 12.66
N LYS A 181 -16.39 -8.49 12.78
CA LYS A 181 -17.28 -7.37 13.11
C LYS A 181 -16.97 -6.76 14.48
N ARG A 182 -16.69 -7.60 15.48
CA ARG A 182 -16.33 -7.15 16.83
C ARG A 182 -15.00 -6.40 16.84
N ASP A 183 -14.00 -6.92 16.14
CA ASP A 183 -12.66 -6.33 16.07
C ASP A 183 -12.69 -5.02 15.28
N LYS A 184 -13.45 -4.96 14.18
CA LYS A 184 -13.67 -3.73 13.41
C LYS A 184 -14.36 -2.64 14.24
N GLN A 185 -15.38 -2.97 15.02
CA GLN A 185 -16.03 -2.00 15.91
C GLN A 185 -15.10 -1.50 17.03
N ARG A 186 -14.16 -2.33 17.52
CA ARG A 186 -13.15 -1.89 18.48
C ARG A 186 -12.17 -0.92 17.83
N GLN A 187 -11.66 -1.27 16.64
CA GLN A 187 -10.72 -0.44 15.91
C GLN A 187 -11.33 0.93 15.52
N GLU A 188 -12.56 0.96 15.01
CA GLU A 188 -13.25 2.23 14.68
C GLU A 188 -13.44 3.13 15.91
N ASN A 189 -13.72 2.55 17.08
CA ASN A 189 -13.83 3.30 18.33
C ASN A 189 -12.48 3.82 18.84
N GLU A 190 -11.42 3.04 18.69
CA GLU A 190 -10.05 3.45 19.03
C GLU A 190 -9.56 4.55 18.09
N ASP A 191 -9.75 4.39 16.78
CA ASP A 191 -9.40 5.39 15.76
C ASP A 191 -10.14 6.70 15.98
N LYS A 192 -11.42 6.66 16.37
CA LYS A 192 -12.18 7.86 16.73
C LYS A 192 -11.58 8.56 17.95
N LYS A 193 -11.22 7.81 19.00
CA LYS A 193 -10.57 8.38 20.19
C LYS A 193 -9.20 8.99 19.87
N VAL A 194 -8.43 8.35 18.99
CA VAL A 194 -7.11 8.85 18.56
C VAL A 194 -7.27 10.13 17.75
N LYS A 195 -8.20 10.17 16.78
CA LYS A 195 -8.51 11.39 16.01
C LYS A 195 -8.94 12.55 16.90
N ASP A 196 -9.86 12.31 17.83
CA ASP A 196 -10.32 13.35 18.76
C ASP A 196 -9.17 13.88 19.64
N LYS A 197 -8.24 13.00 20.05
CA LYS A 197 -7.06 13.37 20.82
C LYS A 197 -6.07 14.19 20.00
N GLU A 198 -5.78 13.78 18.76
CA GLU A 198 -4.90 14.50 17.85
C GLU A 198 -5.44 15.89 17.51
N ASP A 199 -6.74 16.02 17.25
CA ASP A 199 -7.35 17.30 16.92
C ASP A 199 -7.27 18.27 18.11
N ARG A 200 -7.45 17.78 19.33
CA ARG A 200 -7.26 18.58 20.54
C ARG A 200 -5.81 19.04 20.70
N GLU A 201 -4.84 18.19 20.41
CA GLU A 201 -3.41 18.53 20.47
C GLU A 201 -3.02 19.53 19.36
N LYS A 202 -3.52 19.34 18.14
CA LYS A 202 -3.37 20.28 17.02
C LYS A 202 -3.96 21.65 17.35
N GLN A 203 -5.09 21.72 18.04
CA GLN A 203 -5.66 22.99 18.49
C GLN A 203 -4.79 23.65 19.56
N LYS A 204 -4.30 22.89 20.55
CA LYS A 204 -3.44 23.40 21.63
C LYS A 204 -2.12 23.96 21.08
N THR A 205 -1.45 23.22 20.19
CA THR A 205 -0.20 23.64 19.54
C THR A 205 -0.41 24.89 18.67
N LYS A 206 -1.49 24.98 17.89
CA LYS A 206 -1.82 26.20 17.14
C LYS A 206 -2.05 27.41 18.04
N ALA A 207 -2.70 27.23 19.20
CA ALA A 207 -2.90 28.31 20.16
C ALA A 207 -1.57 28.79 20.78
N GLU A 208 -0.68 27.87 21.12
CA GLU A 208 0.65 28.17 21.66
C GLU A 208 1.54 28.87 20.62
N GLN A 209 1.54 28.41 19.36
CA GLN A 209 2.24 29.08 18.27
C GLN A 209 1.72 30.51 18.02
N ARG A 210 0.41 30.76 18.16
CA ARG A 210 -0.16 32.11 18.06
C ARG A 210 0.35 33.00 19.20
N LYS A 211 0.32 32.50 20.44
CA LYS A 211 0.85 33.21 21.62
C LYS A 211 2.34 33.53 21.47
N ASP A 212 3.14 32.59 20.98
CA ASP A 212 4.57 32.81 20.79
C ASP A 212 4.90 33.76 19.64
N LYS A 213 4.14 33.69 18.54
CA LYS A 213 4.24 34.67 17.45
C LYS A 213 3.91 36.08 17.94
N GLU A 214 2.90 36.22 18.80
CA GLU A 214 2.52 37.49 19.38
C GLU A 214 3.58 38.03 20.35
N LYS A 215 4.12 37.19 21.26
CA LYS A 215 5.25 37.55 22.14
C LYS A 215 6.49 37.99 21.34
N LYS A 216 6.83 37.28 20.26
CA LYS A 216 7.95 37.65 19.37
C LYS A 216 7.70 38.96 18.62
N ARG A 217 6.43 39.27 18.30
CA ARG A 217 6.04 40.52 17.64
C ARG A 217 6.14 41.72 18.60
N THR A 218 5.72 41.58 19.86
CA THR A 218 5.78 42.66 20.85
C THR A 218 7.20 42.95 21.32
N GLN A 219 8.04 41.91 21.49
CA GLN A 219 9.45 42.08 21.88
C GLN A 219 10.31 42.80 20.83
N LYS A 220 9.99 42.67 19.53
CA LYS A 220 10.65 43.43 18.46
C LYS A 220 10.23 44.91 18.41
N GLY A 221 9.12 45.29 19.04
CA GLY A 221 8.62 46.66 19.08
C GLY A 221 9.35 47.55 20.08
N GLU A 222 9.72 46.99 21.25
CA GLU A 222 10.50 47.70 22.28
C GLU A 222 11.96 47.91 21.90
N ARG A 223 12.56 46.97 21.15
CA ARG A 223 13.98 47.08 20.74
C ARG A 223 14.22 48.09 19.60
N ARG A 224 13.14 48.65 19.04
CA ARG A 224 13.15 49.56 17.88
C ARG A 224 12.68 50.98 18.24
N ARG A 225 12.25 51.22 19.50
CA ARG A 225 11.95 52.55 20.03
C ARG A 225 13.06 53.03 20.94
#